data_AF-A0AAV0D0C2-F1
#
_entry.id   AF-A0AAV0D0C2-F1
#
_cell.length_a   1.000
_cell.length_b   1.000
_cell.length_c   1.000
_cell.angle_alpha   90.00
_cell.angle_beta   90.00
_cell.angle_gamma   90.00
#
_symmetry.space_group_name_H-M   'P 1'
#
loop_
_entity.id
_entity.type
_entity.pdbx_description
1 polymer ?
#
loop_
_entity_poly.entity_id
_entity_poly.type
_entity_poly.pdbx_seq_one_letter_code
_entity_poly.pdbx_strand_id
1 'polypeptide(L)'
;MVQRRRGAIVNIGSGMAAAIPSAPLHALYSASKAYVDQFSRCLHMEYKKSGIDIQCQVPLYVATKMTSVTKSSFFIPSAEGYVRAALRWIGYEWRCTPYWPHSLQWALISLLPHSIVDTCRFKSCLAIRKAGQQNSRRCK
;
A
#
# COMPACT_ATOMS: atom_id res chain seq x y z
N MET A 1 -22.85 -12.45 -5.61
CA MET A 1 -21.64 -12.95 -6.32
C MET A 1 -21.59 -14.47 -6.28
N VAL A 2 -21.70 -15.11 -5.11
CA VAL A 2 -21.66 -16.59 -4.96
C VAL A 2 -22.63 -17.33 -5.88
N GLN A 3 -23.93 -17.00 -5.84
CA GLN A 3 -24.94 -17.64 -6.71
C GLN A 3 -24.63 -17.48 -8.22
N ARG A 4 -24.00 -16.34 -8.59
CA ARG A 4 -23.64 -16.01 -9.98
C ARG A 4 -22.31 -16.64 -10.42
N ARG A 5 -21.56 -17.23 -9.46
CA ARG A 5 -20.18 -17.74 -9.61
C ARG A 5 -19.23 -16.78 -10.33
N ARG A 6 -19.44 -15.48 -10.14
CA ARG A 6 -18.68 -14.41 -10.78
C ARG A 6 -18.71 -13.14 -9.93
N GLY A 7 -17.53 -12.55 -9.74
CA GLY A 7 -17.36 -11.26 -9.08
C GLY A 7 -15.90 -10.99 -8.72
N ALA A 8 -15.59 -9.74 -8.38
CA ALA A 8 -14.29 -9.36 -7.88
C ALA A 8 -14.45 -8.39 -6.69
N ILE A 9 -13.67 -8.58 -5.63
CA ILE A 9 -13.54 -7.67 -4.49
C ILE A 9 -12.08 -7.21 -4.45
N VAL A 10 -11.88 -5.90 -4.53
CA VAL A 10 -10.54 -5.29 -4.47
C VAL A 10 -10.44 -4.47 -3.20
N ASN A 11 -9.63 -4.96 -2.26
CA ASN A 11 -9.29 -4.27 -1.02
C ASN A 11 -7.98 -3.51 -1.18
N ILE A 12 -7.89 -2.32 -0.60
CA ILE A 12 -6.67 -1.49 -0.65
C ILE A 12 -5.92 -1.61 0.67
N GLY A 13 -4.85 -2.39 0.67
CA GLY A 13 -3.87 -2.49 1.73
C GLY A 13 -2.85 -1.33 1.67
N SER A 14 -1.63 -1.60 2.11
CA SER A 14 -0.52 -0.64 2.00
C SER A 14 0.81 -1.38 1.93
N GLY A 15 1.69 -0.94 1.04
CA GLY A 15 3.08 -1.38 1.02
C GLY A 15 3.83 -1.04 2.31
N MET A 16 3.36 -0.04 3.09
CA MET A 16 3.94 0.26 4.40
C MET A 16 3.64 -0.83 5.44
N ALA A 17 2.53 -1.55 5.30
CA ALA A 17 2.17 -2.65 6.18
C ALA A 17 2.71 -4.00 5.68
N ALA A 18 2.90 -4.15 4.36
CA ALA A 18 3.25 -5.43 3.75
C ALA A 18 4.74 -5.57 3.38
N ALA A 19 5.41 -4.47 3.00
CA ALA A 19 6.77 -4.47 2.47
C ALA A 19 7.81 -3.82 3.39
N ILE A 20 7.38 -2.95 4.31
CA ILE A 20 8.28 -2.25 5.22
C ILE A 20 8.28 -2.98 6.57
N PRO A 21 9.45 -3.27 7.18
CA PRO A 21 9.52 -4.03 8.44
C PRO A 21 8.79 -3.35 9.61
N SER A 22 8.94 -2.02 9.73
CA SER A 22 8.21 -1.23 10.74
C SER A 22 7.73 0.12 10.22
N ALA A 23 6.63 0.62 10.80
CA ALA A 23 5.98 1.87 10.43
C ALA A 23 5.88 2.83 11.63
N PRO A 24 7.02 3.34 12.14
CA PRO A 24 7.02 4.25 13.29
C PRO A 24 6.25 5.54 12.97
N LEU A 25 5.55 6.08 13.97
CA LEU A 25 4.61 7.21 13.84
C LEU A 25 3.36 6.94 12.96
N HIS A 26 3.23 5.73 12.41
CA HIS A 26 2.08 5.28 11.63
C HIS A 26 1.54 3.91 12.11
N ALA A 27 1.75 3.57 13.38
CA ALA A 27 1.44 2.25 13.94
C ALA A 27 -0.01 1.82 13.70
N LEU A 28 -0.98 2.67 14.06
CA LEU A 28 -2.41 2.35 13.90
C LEU A 28 -2.81 2.19 12.43
N TYR A 29 -2.32 3.08 11.57
CA TYR A 29 -2.52 2.97 10.13
C TYR A 29 -1.96 1.64 9.60
N SER A 30 -0.71 1.32 9.92
CA SER A 30 -0.05 0.09 9.46
C SER A 30 -0.76 -1.16 9.97
N ALA A 31 -1.16 -1.19 11.24
CA ALA A 31 -1.91 -2.29 11.84
C ALA A 31 -3.26 -2.51 11.14
N SER A 32 -4.02 -1.44 10.88
CA SER A 32 -5.30 -1.54 10.15
C SER A 32 -5.10 -2.07 8.73
N LYS A 33 -4.02 -1.71 8.05
CA LYS A 33 -3.72 -2.19 6.69
C LYS A 33 -3.19 -3.62 6.68
N ALA A 34 -2.46 -4.05 7.71
CA ALA A 34 -2.10 -5.46 7.90
C ALA A 34 -3.34 -6.34 8.16
N TYR A 35 -4.32 -5.83 8.92
CA TYR A 35 -5.62 -6.50 9.08
C TYR A 35 -6.32 -6.69 7.73
N VAL A 36 -6.44 -5.63 6.92
CA VAL A 36 -7.09 -5.72 5.59
C VAL A 36 -6.41 -6.76 4.72
N ASP A 37 -5.09 -6.84 4.79
CA ASP A 37 -4.32 -7.80 4.03
C ASP A 37 -4.62 -9.26 4.44
N GLN A 38 -4.54 -9.56 5.74
CA GLN A 38 -4.85 -10.89 6.25
C GLN A 38 -6.33 -11.27 6.03
N PHE A 39 -7.25 -10.32 6.25
CA PHE A 39 -8.67 -10.49 5.99
C PHE A 39 -8.94 -10.86 4.53
N SER A 40 -8.31 -10.15 3.59
CA SER A 40 -8.43 -10.43 2.15
C SER A 40 -7.88 -11.80 1.78
N ARG A 41 -6.77 -12.22 2.40
CA ARG A 41 -6.19 -13.56 2.21
C ARG A 41 -7.16 -14.66 2.61
N CYS A 42 -7.76 -14.54 3.81
CA CYS A 42 -8.72 -15.52 4.31
C CYS A 42 -9.93 -15.62 3.37
N LEU A 43 -10.52 -14.48 3.01
CA LEU A 43 -11.64 -14.46 2.09
C LEU A 43 -11.30 -15.01 0.70
N HIS A 44 -10.12 -14.68 0.15
CA HIS A 44 -9.66 -15.25 -1.11
C HIS A 44 -9.68 -16.78 -1.03
N MET A 45 -9.12 -17.37 0.04
CA MET A 45 -9.10 -18.83 0.21
C MET A 45 -10.50 -19.43 0.36
N GLU A 46 -11.39 -18.80 1.12
CA GLU A 46 -12.77 -19.25 1.33
C GLU A 46 -13.60 -19.21 0.04
N TYR A 47 -13.42 -18.19 -0.80
CA TYR A 47 -14.27 -17.91 -1.95
C TYR A 47 -13.63 -18.24 -3.32
N LYS A 48 -12.37 -18.66 -3.38
CA LYS A 48 -11.67 -19.02 -4.62
C LYS A 48 -12.44 -20.03 -5.47
N LYS A 49 -12.99 -21.08 -4.85
CA LYS A 49 -13.79 -22.12 -5.52
C LYS A 49 -15.19 -21.65 -5.92
N SER A 50 -15.64 -20.52 -5.38
CA SER A 50 -16.96 -19.92 -5.67
C SER A 50 -16.94 -18.99 -6.90
N GLY A 51 -15.82 -18.92 -7.64
CA GLY A 51 -15.70 -18.05 -8.82
C GLY A 51 -15.63 -16.56 -8.49
N ILE A 52 -15.23 -16.22 -7.27
CA ILE A 52 -15.07 -14.84 -6.80
C ILE A 52 -13.59 -14.57 -6.64
N ASP A 53 -13.09 -13.56 -7.34
CA ASP A 53 -11.73 -13.08 -7.13
C ASP A 53 -11.72 -12.07 -5.97
N ILE A 54 -10.80 -12.25 -5.05
CA ILE A 54 -10.61 -11.35 -3.90
C ILE A 54 -9.13 -11.02 -3.86
N GLN A 55 -8.85 -9.72 -3.99
CA GLN A 55 -7.50 -9.20 -4.16
C GLN A 55 -7.24 -8.06 -3.17
N CYS A 56 -6.10 -8.11 -2.48
CA CYS A 56 -5.53 -7.04 -1.69
C CYS A 56 -4.42 -6.36 -2.50
N GLN A 57 -4.66 -5.11 -2.90
CA GLN A 57 -3.64 -4.30 -3.54
C GLN A 57 -2.90 -3.48 -2.48
N VAL A 58 -1.57 -3.60 -2.43
CA VAL A 58 -0.71 -2.98 -1.41
C VAL A 58 0.18 -1.89 -2.04
N PRO A 59 -0.37 -0.71 -2.36
CA PRO A 59 0.40 0.38 -2.97
C PRO A 59 1.48 0.93 -2.03
N LEU A 60 2.62 1.32 -2.62
CA LEU A 60 3.53 2.31 -2.04
C LEU A 60 2.96 3.73 -2.32
N TYR A 61 3.78 4.78 -2.26
CA TYR A 61 3.29 6.15 -2.42
C TYR A 61 2.59 6.36 -3.77
N VAL A 62 1.39 6.94 -3.74
CA VAL A 62 0.64 7.37 -4.93
C VAL A 62 0.32 8.85 -4.77
N ALA A 63 0.55 9.64 -5.82
CA ALA A 63 0.35 11.09 -5.79
C ALA A 63 -1.13 11.42 -5.60
N THR A 64 -1.48 11.75 -4.35
CA THR A 64 -2.84 12.04 -3.88
C THR A 64 -2.80 13.09 -2.79
N LYS A 65 -3.93 13.80 -2.60
CA LYS A 65 -4.08 14.78 -1.50
C LYS A 65 -3.80 14.16 -0.12
N MET A 66 -4.18 12.90 0.10
CA MET A 66 -3.93 12.18 1.35
C MET A 66 -2.43 12.07 1.68
N THR A 67 -1.60 11.78 0.68
CA THR A 67 -0.14 11.65 0.87
C THR A 67 0.59 13.00 0.91
N SER A 68 -0.13 14.11 0.66
CA SER A 68 0.45 15.45 0.44
C SER A 68 1.47 15.52 -0.71
N VAL A 69 1.60 14.47 -1.52
CA VAL A 69 2.41 14.43 -2.74
C VAL A 69 1.52 14.74 -3.94
N THR A 70 1.73 15.88 -4.58
CA THR A 70 0.91 16.33 -5.72
C THR A 70 1.54 16.02 -7.07
N LYS A 71 2.86 15.83 -7.13
CA LYS A 71 3.59 15.53 -8.36
C LYS A 71 3.84 14.03 -8.49
N SER A 72 3.44 13.45 -9.62
CA SER A 72 3.82 12.08 -9.97
C SER A 72 5.28 12.01 -10.39
N SER A 73 5.91 10.86 -10.17
CA SER A 73 7.27 10.52 -10.58
C SER A 73 7.34 9.05 -10.96
N PHE A 74 8.52 8.57 -11.38
CA PHE A 74 8.73 7.18 -11.75
C PHE A 74 8.36 6.17 -10.64
N PHE A 75 8.62 6.54 -9.37
CA PHE A 75 8.32 5.69 -8.20
C PHE A 75 7.04 6.11 -7.47
N ILE A 76 6.35 7.16 -7.93
CA ILE A 76 5.12 7.68 -7.33
C ILE A 76 4.13 7.93 -8.47
N PRO A 77 3.31 6.94 -8.85
CA PRO A 77 2.36 7.11 -9.94
C PRO A 77 1.29 8.15 -9.59
N SER A 78 0.65 8.71 -10.62
CA SER A 78 -0.61 9.43 -10.43
C SER A 78 -1.71 8.46 -9.98
N ALA A 79 -2.75 8.99 -9.34
CA ALA A 79 -3.92 8.18 -8.96
C ALA A 79 -4.51 7.40 -10.15
N GLU A 80 -4.67 8.07 -11.30
CA GLU A 80 -5.15 7.41 -12.52
C GLU A 80 -4.18 6.35 -13.06
N GLY A 81 -2.88 6.64 -13.04
CA GLY A 81 -1.86 5.68 -13.49
C GLY A 81 -1.88 4.42 -12.64
N TYR A 82 -2.03 4.57 -11.33
CA TYR A 82 -2.18 3.46 -10.42
C TYR A 82 -3.49 2.69 -10.68
N VAL A 83 -4.63 3.36 -10.84
CA VAL A 83 -5.92 2.72 -11.13
C VAL A 83 -5.89 1.94 -12.45
N ARG A 84 -5.28 2.49 -13.51
CA ARG A 84 -5.11 1.77 -14.79
C ARG A 84 -4.30 0.48 -14.62
N ALA A 85 -3.25 0.51 -13.81
CA ALA A 85 -2.47 -0.69 -13.50
C ALA A 85 -3.26 -1.68 -12.63
N ALA A 86 -3.95 -1.17 -11.61
CA ALA A 86 -4.78 -1.94 -10.68
C ALA A 86 -5.87 -2.74 -11.39
N LEU A 87 -6.62 -2.11 -12.31
CA LEU A 87 -7.70 -2.76 -13.05
C LEU A 87 -7.19 -3.90 -13.94
N ARG A 88 -5.99 -3.76 -14.51
CA ARG A 88 -5.37 -4.81 -15.35
C ARG A 88 -4.89 -6.01 -14.54
N TRP A 89 -4.72 -5.89 -13.23
CA TRP A 89 -4.20 -6.94 -12.36
C TRP A 89 -5.28 -7.77 -11.66
N ILE A 90 -6.55 -7.40 -11.79
CA ILE A 90 -7.66 -8.19 -11.25
C ILE A 90 -7.66 -9.58 -11.91
N GLY A 91 -7.72 -10.65 -11.12
CA GLY A 91 -7.78 -12.03 -11.58
C GLY A 91 -6.49 -12.84 -11.44
N TYR A 92 -5.35 -12.19 -11.17
CA TYR A 92 -4.04 -12.87 -11.18
C TYR A 92 -3.66 -13.45 -9.81
N GLU A 93 -3.49 -12.58 -8.82
CA GLU A 93 -3.00 -12.93 -7.48
C GLU A 93 -3.86 -12.30 -6.40
N TRP A 94 -3.93 -12.95 -5.24
CA TRP A 94 -4.70 -12.47 -4.10
C TRP A 94 -4.06 -11.24 -3.44
N ARG A 95 -2.74 -11.08 -3.52
CA ARG A 95 -2.01 -9.89 -3.07
C ARG A 95 -1.13 -9.38 -4.19
N CYS A 96 -1.16 -8.08 -4.46
CA CYS A 96 -0.29 -7.51 -5.50
C CYS A 96 0.08 -6.05 -5.24
N THR A 97 1.14 -5.63 -5.95
CA THR A 97 1.49 -4.22 -6.10
C THR A 97 1.44 -3.88 -7.59
N PRO A 98 0.26 -3.49 -8.11
CA PRO A 98 -0.03 -3.52 -9.55
C PRO A 98 0.82 -2.54 -10.38
N TYR A 99 1.40 -1.52 -9.74
CA TYR A 99 2.36 -0.63 -10.38
C TYR A 99 3.78 -1.22 -10.29
N TRP A 100 4.30 -1.74 -11.39
CA TRP A 100 5.56 -2.50 -11.40
C TRP A 100 6.77 -1.78 -10.76
N PRO A 101 6.96 -0.43 -10.85
CA PRO A 101 8.07 0.23 -10.17
C PRO A 101 7.99 0.10 -8.65
N HIS A 102 6.79 -0.03 -8.08
CA HIS A 102 6.64 -0.34 -6.66
C HIS A 102 7.10 -1.77 -6.35
N SER A 103 6.94 -2.73 -7.26
CA SER A 103 7.49 -4.09 -7.09
C SER A 103 9.01 -4.06 -7.08
N LEU A 104 9.64 -3.22 -7.92
CA LEU A 104 11.08 -2.97 -7.86
C LEU A 104 11.50 -2.35 -6.53
N GLN A 105 10.77 -1.33 -6.05
CA GLN A 105 11.04 -0.74 -4.72
C GLN A 105 10.93 -1.76 -3.60
N TRP A 106 9.91 -2.63 -3.64
CA TRP A 106 9.74 -3.71 -2.68
C TRP A 106 10.98 -4.61 -2.68
N ALA A 107 11.40 -5.08 -3.85
CA ALA A 107 12.57 -5.95 -3.98
C ALA A 107 13.82 -5.29 -3.39
N LEU A 108 14.07 -4.03 -3.71
CA LEU A 108 15.20 -3.26 -3.16
C LEU A 108 15.13 -3.12 -1.63
N ILE A 109 13.95 -2.84 -1.08
CA ILE A 109 13.75 -2.75 0.38
C ILE A 109 13.99 -4.10 1.05
N SER A 110 13.59 -5.19 0.40
CA SER A 110 13.74 -6.55 0.94
C SER A 110 15.18 -7.05 0.96
N LEU A 111 16.07 -6.43 0.16
CA LEU A 111 17.51 -6.72 0.17
C LEU A 111 18.25 -6.00 1.30
N LEU A 112 17.64 -4.98 1.92
CA LEU A 112 18.28 -4.20 2.98
C LEU A 112 18.01 -4.82 4.36
N PRO A 113 19.01 -4.84 5.27
CA PRO A 113 18.79 -5.19 6.67
C PRO A 113 17.68 -4.36 7.31
N HIS A 114 16.78 -5.01 8.07
CA HIS A 114 15.63 -4.35 8.68
C HIS A 114 16.02 -3.14 9.54
N SER A 115 17.13 -3.22 10.29
CA SER A 115 17.64 -2.12 11.11
C SER A 115 17.93 -0.85 10.32
N ILE A 116 18.44 -0.99 9.09
CA ILE A 116 18.74 0.14 8.19
C ILE A 116 17.43 0.74 7.70
N VAL A 117 16.49 -0.11 7.25
CA VAL A 117 15.17 0.34 6.76
C VAL A 117 14.42 1.07 7.87
N ASP A 118 14.36 0.50 9.07
CA ASP A 118 13.67 1.07 10.22
C ASP A 118 14.27 2.40 10.66
N THR A 119 15.59 2.48 10.75
CA THR A 119 16.29 3.73 11.11
C THR A 119 16.03 4.83 10.08
N CYS A 120 16.13 4.49 8.79
CA CYS A 120 15.86 5.44 7.71
C CYS A 120 14.42 5.93 7.75
N ARG A 121 13.45 5.00 7.88
CA ARG A 121 12.02 5.31 7.94
C ARG A 121 11.69 6.17 9.15
N PHE A 122 12.22 5.84 10.33
CA PHE A 122 11.99 6.63 11.53
C PHE A 122 12.47 8.07 11.37
N LYS A 123 13.70 8.27 10.85
CA LYS A 123 14.25 9.59 10.57
C LYS A 123 13.38 10.38 9.58
N SER A 124 12.94 9.75 8.49
CA SER A 124 12.05 10.40 7.51
C SER A 124 10.70 10.80 8.12
N CYS A 125 10.06 9.91 8.89
CA CYS A 125 8.79 10.18 9.55
C CYS A 125 8.92 11.32 10.58
N LEU A 126 10.00 11.38 11.34
CA LEU A 126 10.30 12.48 12.26
C LEU A 126 10.47 13.81 11.51
N ALA A 127 11.19 13.82 10.38
CA ALA A 127 11.38 15.01 9.57
C ALA A 127 10.05 15.56 9.04
N ILE A 128 9.19 14.68 8.51
CA ILE A 128 7.84 15.05 8.03
C ILE A 128 7.00 15.62 9.17
N ARG A 129 7.01 14.97 10.34
CA ARG A 129 6.27 15.44 11.53
C ARG A 129 6.75 16.83 11.98
N LYS A 130 8.07 17.05 12.02
CA LYS A 130 8.68 18.33 12.39
C LYS A 130 8.28 19.44 11.42
N ALA A 131 8.34 19.16 10.11
CA ALA A 131 7.89 20.10 9.07
C ALA A 131 6.41 20.44 9.21
N GLY A 132 5.55 19.44 9.46
CA GLY A 132 4.12 19.65 9.70
C GLY A 132 3.85 20.55 10.91
N GLN A 133 4.55 20.32 12.03
CA GLN A 133 4.41 21.15 13.23
C GLN A 133 4.88 22.60 13.01
N GLN A 134 5.95 22.82 12.25
CA GLN A 134 6.43 24.16 11.90
C GLN A 134 5.41 24.91 11.03
N ASN A 135 4.81 24.25 10.05
CA ASN A 135 3.77 24.83 9.21
C ASN A 135 2.53 25.20 10.03
N SER A 136 2.08 24.34 10.95
CA SER A 136 0.95 24.64 11.83
C SER A 136 1.20 25.82 12.78
N ARG A 137 2.44 26.04 13.20
CA ARG A 137 2.82 27.21 14.02
C ARG A 137 2.83 28.51 13.22
N ARG A 138 3.10 28.45 11.91
CA ARG A 138 3.15 29.61 11.02
C ARG A 138 1.77 30.08 10.55
N CYS A 139 0.76 29.21 10.64
CA CYS A 139 -0.64 29.53 10.29
C CYS A 139 -1.48 30.01 11.47
N LYS A 140 -0.90 30.08 12.68
CA LYS A 140 -1.49 30.74 13.85
C LYS A 140 -0.89 32.12 13.99
#